data_AF-A0A959MU85-F1
#
_entry.id   AF-A0A959MU85-F1
#
_cell.length_a   1.000
_cell.length_b   1.000
_cell.length_c   1.000
_cell.angle_alpha   90.00
_cell.angle_beta   90.00
_cell.angle_gamma   90.00
#
_symmetry.space_group_name_H-M   'P 1'
#
loop_
_entity.id
_entity.type
_entity.pdbx_description
1 polymer ?
#
loop_
_entity_poly.entity_id
_entity_poly.type
_entity_poly.pdbx_seq_one_letter_code
_entity_poly.pdbx_strand_id
1 'polypeptide(L)'
;MAKNNKNNLQGFSEIDSYHTIKNDSNGPYKYFQMGQVDPSDMSHKYMVRIYEADDIVPKFNFWGDYMQRREALCFTAVNNLLRQINFLELNQSLLQEEISDEEFDKEIELNSDKYVIPLNPINDNDDFDIIEFFLHNIDPNIKDFTVNEAAELFSLDPNSMIHQISRESNSQLNP
;
A
#
# COMPACT_ATOMS: atom_id res chain seq x y z
N MET A 1 -11.18 32.76 -0.82
CA MET A 1 -11.77 31.42 -0.98
C MET A 1 -11.38 30.97 -2.39
N ALA A 2 -10.59 29.94 -2.68
CA ALA A 2 -10.07 28.82 -1.91
C ALA A 2 -8.56 28.65 -2.20
N LYS A 3 -7.78 28.23 -1.19
CA LYS A 3 -6.37 27.83 -1.37
C LYS A 3 -6.37 26.39 -1.89
N ASN A 4 -5.98 26.21 -3.15
CA ASN A 4 -5.61 24.90 -3.70
C ASN A 4 -4.33 24.44 -3.02
N ASN A 5 -4.45 23.46 -2.12
CA ASN A 5 -3.32 22.81 -1.49
C ASN A 5 -2.84 21.66 -2.39
N LYS A 6 -2.20 22.01 -3.52
CA LYS A 6 -1.35 21.09 -4.27
C LYS A 6 0.03 21.13 -3.65
N ASN A 7 0.21 20.46 -2.51
CA ASN A 7 1.54 20.29 -1.93
C ASN A 7 2.06 18.87 -2.21
N ASN A 8 3.09 18.87 -3.05
CA ASN A 8 4.28 18.03 -2.93
C ASN A 8 4.13 16.52 -3.11
N LEU A 9 3.87 16.12 -4.36
CA LEU A 9 4.45 14.91 -4.94
C LEU A 9 5.22 15.32 -6.20
N GLN A 10 6.25 16.14 -6.01
CA GLN A 10 7.31 16.37 -6.99
C GLN A 10 8.61 16.00 -6.28
N GLY A 11 9.16 14.83 -6.58
CA GLY A 11 10.39 14.41 -5.92
C GLY A 11 10.96 13.04 -6.25
N PHE A 12 10.22 12.16 -6.92
CA PHE A 12 10.81 10.91 -7.44
C PHE A 12 10.79 10.95 -8.96
N SER A 13 11.73 11.70 -9.52
CA SER A 13 12.17 11.44 -10.89
C SER A 13 12.81 10.06 -10.91
N GLU A 14 12.49 9.25 -11.93
CA GLU A 14 13.26 8.07 -12.33
C GLU A 14 14.76 8.34 -12.13
N ILE A 15 15.46 7.44 -11.42
CA ILE A 15 16.91 7.52 -11.27
C ILE A 15 17.53 7.07 -12.60
N ASP A 16 17.49 7.98 -13.56
CA ASP A 16 18.22 7.90 -14.82
C ASP A 16 19.67 8.28 -14.55
N SER A 17 20.48 7.35 -14.03
CA SER A 17 21.87 7.16 -14.45
C SER A 17 22.65 6.24 -13.50
N TYR A 18 23.17 5.15 -14.08
CA TYR A 18 24.30 4.44 -13.53
C TYR A 18 25.56 5.19 -13.95
N HIS A 19 26.28 5.80 -13.01
CA HIS A 19 27.61 6.35 -13.28
C HIS A 19 28.67 5.45 -12.67
N THR A 20 29.29 4.63 -13.52
CA THR A 20 30.55 3.94 -13.17
C THR A 20 31.67 4.98 -13.14
N ILE A 21 31.97 5.52 -11.97
CA ILE A 21 33.15 6.38 -11.81
C ILE A 21 34.39 5.48 -11.81
N LYS A 22 35.33 5.79 -12.71
CA LYS A 22 36.55 5.01 -12.94
C LYS A 22 37.38 4.86 -11.66
N ASN A 23 37.98 3.66 -11.54
CA ASN A 23 38.95 3.21 -10.56
C ASN A 23 39.87 4.33 -10.05
N ASP A 24 39.81 4.61 -8.75
CA ASP A 24 41.02 5.03 -8.04
C ASP A 24 41.83 3.79 -7.64
N SER A 25 43.10 4.00 -7.35
CA SER A 25 44.15 3.03 -7.07
C SER A 25 43.90 2.00 -5.96
N ASN A 26 42.73 1.95 -5.30
CA ASN A 26 42.44 1.05 -4.19
C ASN A 26 41.37 -0.04 -4.43
N GLY A 27 41.02 -0.36 -5.68
CA GLY A 27 40.16 -1.51 -6.02
C GLY A 27 38.78 -1.13 -6.59
N PRO A 28 37.97 -2.12 -7.01
CA PRO A 28 36.73 -1.86 -7.75
C PRO A 28 35.60 -1.40 -6.80
N TYR A 29 35.58 -0.10 -6.48
CA TYR A 29 34.48 0.49 -5.73
C TYR A 29 33.34 0.88 -6.67
N LYS A 30 32.12 0.50 -6.32
CA LYS A 30 30.88 1.00 -6.94
C LYS A 30 30.21 1.98 -5.98
N TYR A 31 29.84 3.15 -6.47
CA TYR A 31 29.20 4.20 -5.68
C TYR A 31 27.76 4.40 -6.17
N PHE A 32 26.85 4.68 -5.25
CA PHE A 32 25.48 5.09 -5.55
C PHE A 32 25.27 6.53 -5.07
N GLN A 33 24.65 7.36 -5.90
CA GLN A 33 24.24 8.72 -5.55
C GLN A 33 22.71 8.75 -5.50
N MET A 34 22.16 9.10 -4.34
CA MET A 34 20.73 9.32 -4.17
C MET A 34 20.43 10.83 -4.17
N GLY A 35 19.58 11.28 -5.10
CA GLY A 35 19.02 12.63 -5.16
C GLY A 35 19.78 13.64 -6.05
N GLN A 36 19.06 14.65 -6.55
CA GLN A 36 19.67 15.86 -7.10
C GLN A 36 20.18 16.72 -5.95
N VAL A 37 21.49 16.93 -5.92
CA VAL A 37 22.15 17.78 -4.93
C VAL A 37 22.17 19.20 -5.48
N ASP A 38 21.43 20.12 -4.85
CA ASP A 38 21.69 21.55 -5.02
C ASP A 38 23.15 21.81 -4.61
N PRO A 39 24.02 22.36 -5.48
CA PRO A 39 25.43 22.58 -5.17
C PRO A 39 25.67 23.47 -3.94
N SER A 40 24.65 24.19 -3.48
CA SER A 40 24.71 25.09 -2.33
C SER A 40 24.37 24.45 -0.98
N ASP A 41 23.83 23.23 -0.96
CA ASP A 41 23.46 22.54 0.28
C ASP A 41 24.49 21.45 0.64
N MET A 42 25.28 21.69 1.69
CA MET A 42 26.20 20.70 2.26
C MET A 42 25.45 19.66 3.13
N SER A 43 24.29 19.18 2.70
CA SER A 43 23.55 18.17 3.44
C SER A 43 24.20 16.78 3.27
N HIS A 44 24.76 16.30 4.38
CA HIS A 44 25.12 14.93 4.72
C HIS A 44 25.21 13.92 3.56
N LYS A 45 26.40 13.81 2.97
CA LYS A 45 26.77 12.65 2.13
C LYS A 45 26.78 11.40 3.00
N TYR A 46 25.76 10.56 2.89
CA TYR A 46 25.81 9.20 3.41
C TYR A 46 26.71 8.36 2.51
N MET A 47 28.00 8.31 2.83
CA MET A 47 28.94 7.39 2.18
C MET A 47 28.77 6.00 2.80
N VAL A 48 27.99 5.13 2.15
CA VAL A 48 27.95 3.72 2.51
C VAL A 48 29.17 3.05 1.89
N ARG A 49 30.11 2.60 2.74
CA ARG A 49 31.27 1.84 2.31
C ARG A 49 30.85 0.37 2.15
N ILE A 50 30.58 -0.03 0.91
CA ILE A 50 30.02 -1.34 0.59
C ILE A 50 31.16 -2.29 0.23
N TYR A 51 31.40 -3.31 1.05
CA TYR A 51 32.36 -4.37 0.77
C TYR A 51 31.75 -5.51 -0.08
N GLU A 52 30.41 -5.62 -0.15
CA GLU A 52 29.68 -6.72 -0.80
C GLU A 52 28.40 -6.16 -1.46
N ALA A 53 28.52 -5.62 -2.67
CA ALA A 53 27.38 -5.01 -3.38
C ALA A 53 26.31 -6.04 -3.78
N ASP A 54 26.69 -7.32 -3.89
CA ASP A 54 25.82 -8.38 -4.39
C ASP A 54 24.75 -8.80 -3.35
N ASP A 55 24.97 -8.56 -2.06
CA ASP A 55 24.02 -8.88 -0.99
C ASP A 55 23.07 -7.71 -0.63
N ILE A 56 23.37 -6.49 -1.08
CA ILE A 56 22.63 -5.28 -0.72
C ILE A 56 21.57 -4.93 -1.76
N VAL A 57 21.86 -5.11 -3.06
CA VAL A 57 20.90 -4.81 -4.13
C VAL A 57 19.61 -5.65 -4.01
N PRO A 58 19.64 -6.97 -3.73
CA PRO A 58 18.43 -7.75 -3.54
C PRO A 58 17.60 -7.26 -2.34
N LYS A 59 18.27 -6.90 -1.24
CA LYS A 59 17.58 -6.34 -0.06
C LYS A 59 16.92 -5.01 -0.38
N PHE A 60 17.63 -4.11 -1.07
CA PHE A 60 17.10 -2.80 -1.43
C PHE A 60 15.87 -2.91 -2.34
N ASN A 61 15.91 -3.80 -3.35
CA ASN A 61 14.77 -4.05 -4.24
C ASN A 61 13.58 -4.62 -3.45
N PHE A 62 13.82 -5.58 -2.56
CA PHE A 62 12.79 -6.13 -1.67
C PHE A 62 12.10 -5.03 -0.83
N TRP A 63 12.88 -4.14 -0.22
CA TRP A 63 12.31 -3.02 0.55
C TRP A 63 11.52 -2.04 -0.33
N GLY A 64 11.97 -1.79 -1.56
CA GLY A 64 11.24 -0.97 -2.53
C GLY A 64 9.88 -1.57 -2.87
N ASP A 65 9.84 -2.84 -3.25
CA ASP A 65 8.62 -3.57 -3.60
C ASP A 65 7.66 -3.66 -2.41
N TYR A 66 8.17 -3.96 -1.21
CA TYR A 66 7.39 -4.00 0.02
C TYR A 66 6.70 -2.66 0.32
N MET A 67 7.43 -1.54 0.17
CA MET A 67 6.86 -0.21 0.43
C MET A 67 5.80 0.17 -0.59
N GLN A 68 5.99 -0.16 -1.87
CA GLN A 68 4.99 0.07 -2.92
C GLN A 68 3.72 -0.75 -2.69
N ARG A 69 3.86 -2.04 -2.35
CA ARG A 69 2.72 -2.91 -2.02
C ARG A 69 1.95 -2.39 -0.81
N ARG A 70 2.68 -2.00 0.25
CA ARG A 70 2.09 -1.42 1.45
C ARG A 70 1.29 -0.16 1.15
N GLU A 71 1.83 0.73 0.33
CA GLU A 71 1.13 1.94 -0.11
C GLU A 71 -0.13 1.60 -0.93
N ALA A 72 -0.03 0.67 -1.87
CA ALA A 72 -1.17 0.21 -2.68
C ALA A 72 -2.29 -0.40 -1.82
N LEU A 73 -1.95 -1.23 -0.83
CA LEU A 73 -2.90 -1.81 0.12
C LEU A 73 -3.57 -0.74 0.99
N CYS A 74 -2.81 0.28 1.42
CA CYS A 74 -3.37 1.42 2.15
C CYS A 74 -4.37 2.21 1.29
N PHE A 75 -4.04 2.50 0.03
CA PHE A 75 -4.98 3.15 -0.88
C PHE A 75 -6.22 2.30 -1.15
N THR A 76 -6.06 0.99 -1.26
CA THR A 76 -7.17 0.06 -1.40
C THR A 76 -8.11 0.14 -0.19
N ALA A 77 -7.56 0.07 1.02
CA ALA A 77 -8.30 0.23 2.27
C ALA A 77 -9.10 1.53 2.32
N VAL A 78 -8.46 2.66 2.04
CA VAL A 78 -9.12 3.97 2.05
C VAL A 78 -10.22 4.05 0.99
N ASN A 79 -9.98 3.56 -0.23
CA ASN A 79 -10.98 3.58 -1.29
C ASN A 79 -12.20 2.70 -0.93
N ASN A 80 -11.97 1.55 -0.32
CA ASN A 80 -13.07 0.68 0.11
C ASN A 80 -13.89 1.27 1.25
N LEU A 81 -13.25 1.97 2.20
CA LEU A 81 -13.96 2.73 3.22
C LEU A 81 -14.84 3.83 2.58
N LEU A 82 -14.32 4.55 1.60
CA LEU A 82 -15.11 5.55 0.87
C LEU A 82 -16.30 4.91 0.15
N ARG A 83 -16.14 3.72 -0.44
CA ARG A 83 -17.24 2.98 -1.07
C ARG A 83 -18.32 2.58 -0.07
N GLN A 84 -17.93 2.09 1.10
CA GLN A 84 -18.87 1.77 2.17
C GLN A 84 -19.64 3.01 2.64
N ILE A 85 -18.95 4.14 2.80
CA ILE A 85 -19.59 5.42 3.16
C ILE A 85 -20.60 5.83 2.09
N ASN A 86 -20.21 5.85 0.82
CA ASN A 86 -21.10 6.22 -0.28
C ASN A 86 -22.34 5.32 -0.35
N PHE A 87 -22.17 4.00 -0.13
CA PHE A 87 -23.28 3.06 -0.12
C PHE A 87 -24.22 3.32 1.06
N LEU A 88 -23.69 3.60 2.24
CA LEU A 88 -24.49 3.95 3.41
C LEU A 88 -25.28 5.25 3.20
N GLU A 89 -24.67 6.27 2.59
CA GLU A 89 -25.34 7.52 2.24
C GLU A 89 -26.48 7.28 1.25
N LEU A 90 -26.22 6.49 0.19
CA LEU A 90 -27.26 6.14 -0.80
C LEU A 90 -28.42 5.37 -0.15
N ASN A 91 -28.10 4.41 0.72
CA ASN A 91 -29.11 3.65 1.46
C ASN A 91 -29.91 4.54 2.43
N GLN A 92 -29.26 5.54 3.03
CA GLN A 92 -29.95 6.50 3.88
C GLN A 92 -30.95 7.35 3.09
N SER A 93 -30.58 7.85 1.90
CA SER A 93 -31.51 8.57 1.03
C SER A 93 -32.71 7.71 0.59
N LEU A 94 -32.50 6.42 0.35
CA LEU A 94 -33.59 5.47 0.09
C LEU A 94 -34.54 5.34 1.30
N LEU A 95 -33.98 5.13 2.50
CA LEU A 95 -34.76 5.01 3.75
C LEU A 95 -35.53 6.28 4.11
N GLN A 96 -35.04 7.44 3.68
CA GLN A 96 -35.68 8.74 3.86
C GLN A 96 -36.68 9.08 2.74
N GLU A 97 -36.91 8.16 1.80
CA GLU A 97 -37.79 8.34 0.63
C GLU A 97 -37.37 9.52 -0.26
N GLU A 98 -36.08 9.90 -0.24
CA GLU A 98 -35.52 10.96 -1.10
C GLU A 98 -35.27 10.45 -2.53
N ILE A 99 -35.03 9.14 -2.67
CA ILE A 99 -34.92 8.42 -3.94
C ILE A 99 -35.84 7.20 -3.88
N SER A 100 -36.30 6.75 -5.04
CA SER A 100 -37.05 5.51 -5.21
C SER A 100 -36.13 4.29 -5.30
N ASP A 101 -36.70 3.09 -5.11
CA ASP A 101 -35.98 1.81 -5.33
C ASP A 101 -35.37 1.75 -6.75
N GLU A 102 -36.13 2.23 -7.75
CA GLU A 102 -35.69 2.23 -9.16
C GLU A 102 -34.49 3.17 -9.39
N GLU A 103 -34.43 4.29 -8.68
CA GLU A 103 -33.29 5.22 -8.73
C GLU A 103 -32.08 4.66 -7.99
N PHE A 104 -32.30 3.97 -6.87
CA PHE A 104 -31.24 3.29 -6.11
C PHE A 104 -30.55 2.23 -6.96
N ASP A 105 -31.31 1.32 -7.55
CA ASP A 105 -30.78 0.25 -8.40
C ASP A 105 -30.02 0.82 -9.60
N LYS A 106 -30.59 1.84 -10.25
CA LYS A 106 -29.97 2.50 -11.40
C LYS A 106 -28.65 3.20 -11.04
N GLU A 107 -28.56 3.83 -9.88
CA GLU A 107 -27.31 4.49 -9.44
C GLU A 107 -26.21 3.45 -9.19
N ILE A 108 -26.53 2.32 -8.57
CA ILE A 108 -25.58 1.22 -8.36
C ILE A 108 -25.12 0.63 -9.68
N GLU A 109 -26.03 0.39 -10.63
CA GLU A 109 -25.69 -0.17 -11.94
C GLU A 109 -24.78 0.76 -12.77
N LEU A 110 -25.08 2.06 -12.78
CA LEU A 110 -24.36 3.04 -13.60
C LEU A 110 -23.06 3.53 -12.97
N ASN A 111 -22.96 3.52 -11.64
CA ASN A 111 -21.82 4.06 -10.88
C ASN A 111 -21.24 3.03 -9.88
N SER A 112 -21.20 1.75 -10.27
CA SER A 112 -20.78 0.63 -9.41
C SER A 112 -19.42 0.82 -8.72
N ASP A 113 -18.47 1.53 -9.35
CA ASP A 113 -17.14 1.80 -8.81
C ASP A 113 -17.16 2.67 -7.53
N LYS A 114 -18.26 3.39 -7.28
CA LYS A 114 -18.45 4.19 -6.06
C LYS A 114 -18.98 3.39 -4.88
N TYR A 115 -19.54 2.20 -5.11
CA TYR A 115 -20.33 1.48 -4.11
C TYR A 115 -19.85 0.04 -3.91
N VAL A 116 -19.40 -0.61 -4.96
CA VAL A 116 -19.10 -2.04 -4.98
C VAL A 116 -17.62 -2.27 -4.66
N ILE A 117 -17.34 -3.10 -3.67
CA ILE A 117 -15.98 -3.55 -3.35
C ILE A 117 -15.65 -4.79 -4.19
N PRO A 118 -14.63 -4.75 -5.07
CA PRO A 118 -14.17 -5.93 -5.79
C PRO A 118 -13.42 -6.84 -4.82
N LEU A 119 -13.80 -8.11 -4.75
CA LEU A 119 -13.10 -9.09 -3.92
C LEU A 119 -12.18 -9.95 -4.80
N ASN A 120 -10.93 -10.09 -4.37
CA ASN A 120 -9.90 -10.85 -5.06
C ASN A 120 -9.34 -11.94 -4.14
N PRO A 121 -8.94 -13.10 -4.67
CA PRO A 121 -8.23 -14.09 -3.87
C PRO A 121 -6.86 -13.54 -3.43
N ILE A 122 -6.42 -13.93 -2.23
CA ILE A 122 -5.06 -13.68 -1.76
C ILE A 122 -4.13 -14.61 -2.55
N ASN A 123 -3.25 -14.03 -3.37
CA ASN A 123 -2.32 -14.79 -4.19
C ASN A 123 -0.87 -14.67 -3.72
N ASP A 124 -0.56 -13.69 -2.85
CA ASP A 124 0.78 -13.40 -2.38
C ASP A 124 0.82 -13.38 -0.85
N ASN A 125 1.73 -14.16 -0.26
CA ASN A 125 1.88 -14.23 1.20
C ASN A 125 2.42 -12.90 1.76
N ASP A 126 3.25 -12.19 0.98
CA ASP A 126 3.83 -10.92 1.44
C ASP A 126 2.75 -9.84 1.65
N ASP A 127 1.67 -9.88 0.86
CA ASP A 127 0.54 -8.98 1.03
C ASP A 127 -0.23 -9.28 2.32
N PHE A 128 -0.29 -10.54 2.73
CA PHE A 128 -0.94 -10.95 3.98
C PHE A 128 -0.17 -10.43 5.21
N ASP A 129 1.17 -10.57 5.22
CA ASP A 129 2.02 -10.03 6.29
C ASP A 129 1.85 -8.51 6.44
N ILE A 130 1.73 -7.80 5.31
CA ILE A 130 1.49 -6.36 5.31
C ILE A 130 0.11 -6.02 5.90
N ILE A 131 -0.92 -6.80 5.55
CA ILE A 131 -2.28 -6.61 6.07
C ILE A 131 -2.34 -6.89 7.57
N GLU A 132 -1.73 -7.99 8.02
CA GLU A 132 -1.62 -8.32 9.43
C GLU A 132 -0.90 -7.19 10.19
N PHE A 133 0.21 -6.68 9.63
CA PHE A 133 0.88 -5.51 10.17
C PHE A 133 -0.05 -4.31 10.29
N PHE A 134 -0.85 -3.98 9.27
CA PHE A 134 -1.80 -2.88 9.38
C PHE A 134 -2.81 -3.10 10.50
N LEU A 135 -3.46 -4.27 10.53
CA LEU A 135 -4.51 -4.58 11.51
C LEU A 135 -3.99 -4.52 12.95
N HIS A 136 -2.76 -4.98 13.21
CA HIS A 136 -2.16 -4.91 14.54
C HIS A 136 -1.64 -3.53 14.95
N ASN A 137 -1.37 -2.64 14.00
CA ASN A 137 -0.82 -1.31 14.29
C ASN A 137 -1.88 -0.19 14.25
N ILE A 138 -3.15 -0.54 14.03
CA ILE A 138 -4.26 0.37 14.25
C ILE A 138 -4.39 0.66 15.76
N ASP A 139 -4.82 1.89 16.11
CA ASP A 139 -4.96 2.32 17.51
C ASP A 139 -5.75 1.28 18.31
N PRO A 140 -5.23 0.78 19.46
CA PRO A 140 -5.89 -0.26 20.24
C PRO A 140 -7.25 0.15 20.82
N ASN A 141 -7.62 1.43 20.75
CA ASN A 141 -8.96 1.91 21.11
C ASN A 141 -9.98 1.79 19.97
N ILE A 142 -9.54 1.41 18.76
CA ILE A 142 -10.42 1.07 17.64
C ILE A 142 -10.88 -0.38 17.82
N LYS A 143 -12.16 -0.63 17.54
CA LYS A 143 -12.75 -1.98 17.57
C LYS A 143 -11.92 -2.93 16.69
N ASP A 144 -11.64 -4.13 17.20
CA ASP A 144 -11.03 -5.19 16.40
C ASP A 144 -11.83 -5.48 15.13
N PHE A 145 -11.12 -5.64 14.02
CA PHE A 145 -11.72 -6.05 12.75
C PHE A 145 -12.04 -7.54 12.79
N THR A 146 -13.27 -7.90 12.43
CA THR A 146 -13.58 -9.26 12.03
C THR A 146 -12.87 -9.61 10.72
N VAL A 147 -12.72 -10.91 10.44
CA VAL A 147 -12.09 -11.37 9.19
C VAL A 147 -12.82 -10.82 7.95
N ASN A 148 -14.15 -10.72 7.99
CA ASN A 148 -14.92 -10.16 6.87
C ASN A 148 -14.68 -8.66 6.71
N GLU A 149 -14.67 -7.89 7.80
CA GLU A 149 -14.40 -6.45 7.74
C GLU A 149 -12.98 -6.17 7.22
N ALA A 150 -12.00 -6.95 7.66
CA ALA A 150 -10.63 -6.87 7.14
C ALA A 150 -10.55 -7.28 5.66
N ALA A 151 -11.21 -8.36 5.28
CA ALA A 151 -11.24 -8.84 3.90
C ALA A 151 -11.86 -7.79 2.96
N GLU A 152 -13.00 -7.20 3.33
CA GLU A 152 -13.62 -6.12 2.58
C GLU A 152 -12.71 -4.89 2.50
N LEU A 153 -12.08 -4.50 3.60
CA LEU A 153 -11.17 -3.35 3.64
C LEU A 153 -10.05 -3.51 2.60
N PHE A 154 -9.46 -4.70 2.50
CA PHE A 154 -8.33 -4.95 1.60
C PHE A 154 -8.72 -5.55 0.24
N SER A 155 -10.00 -5.54 -0.17
CA SER A 155 -10.47 -6.11 -1.44
C SER A 155 -10.19 -7.61 -1.58
N LEU A 156 -10.31 -8.36 -0.50
CA LEU A 156 -10.00 -9.78 -0.42
C LEU A 156 -11.25 -10.65 -0.27
N ASP A 157 -11.22 -11.82 -0.88
CA ASP A 157 -12.21 -12.86 -0.61
C ASP A 157 -12.03 -13.39 0.84
N PRO A 158 -13.08 -13.35 1.69
CA PRO A 158 -12.98 -13.76 3.08
C PRO A 158 -12.55 -15.23 3.26
N ASN A 159 -12.96 -16.13 2.36
CA ASN A 159 -12.57 -17.55 2.47
C ASN A 159 -11.08 -17.74 2.22
N SER A 160 -10.52 -16.98 1.29
CA SER A 160 -9.08 -16.94 1.01
C SER A 160 -8.30 -16.45 2.23
N MET A 161 -8.82 -15.44 2.93
CA MET A 161 -8.21 -14.92 4.18
C MET A 161 -8.27 -15.94 5.32
N ILE A 162 -9.41 -16.60 5.53
CA ILE A 162 -9.57 -17.66 6.54
C ILE A 162 -8.60 -18.82 6.28
N HIS A 163 -8.47 -19.23 5.01
CA HIS A 163 -7.57 -20.31 4.63
C HIS A 163 -6.11 -19.95 4.94
N GLN A 164 -5.70 -18.72 4.66
CA GLN A 164 -4.34 -18.24 4.96
C GLN A 164 -4.04 -18.23 6.47
N ILE A 165 -4.92 -17.64 7.28
CA ILE A 165 -4.83 -17.63 8.75
C ILE A 165 -4.70 -19.06 9.31
N SER A 166 -5.47 -19.98 8.74
CA SER A 166 -5.44 -21.40 9.16
C SER A 166 -4.13 -22.09 8.80
N ARG A 167 -3.48 -21.73 7.68
CA ARG A 167 -2.19 -22.31 7.29
C ARG A 167 -1.07 -21.88 8.23
N GLU A 168 -1.04 -20.63 8.63
CA GLU A 168 -0.03 -20.08 9.55
C GLU A 168 -0.19 -20.62 10.96
N SER A 169 -1.43 -20.76 11.43
CA SER A 169 -1.72 -21.40 12.72
C SER A 169 -1.20 -22.85 12.76
N ASN A 170 -1.25 -23.58 11.64
CA ASN A 170 -0.77 -24.96 11.54
C ASN A 170 0.74 -25.07 11.32
N SER A 171 1.40 -24.07 10.72
CA SER A 171 2.85 -24.06 10.56
C SER A 171 3.58 -23.78 11.88
N GLN A 172 2.97 -23.00 12.79
CA GLN A 172 3.52 -22.76 14.13
C GLN A 172 3.40 -23.98 15.08
N LEU A 173 2.59 -24.98 14.73
CA LEU A 173 2.37 -26.19 15.54
C LEU A 173 3.23 -27.40 15.12
N ASN A 174 3.98 -27.30 14.01
CA ASN A 174 4.92 -28.33 13.56
C ASN A 174 6.31 -27.71 13.26
N PRO A 175 7.14 -27.47 14.30
CA PRO A 175 8.53 -27.03 14.13
C PRO A 175 9.45 -28.14 13.62
#